data_AF-A0A1F7WYT3-F1
#
_entry.id   AF-A0A1F7WYT3-F1
#
_cell.length_a   1.000
_cell.length_b   1.000
_cell.length_c   1.000
_cell.angle_alpha   90.00
_cell.angle_beta   90.00
_cell.angle_gamma   90.00
#
_symmetry.space_group_name_H-M   'P 1'
#
loop_
_entity.id
_entity.type
_entity.pdbx_description
1 polymer ?
#
loop_
_entity_poly.entity_id
_entity_poly.type
_entity_poly.pdbx_seq_one_letter_code
_entity_poly.pdbx_strand_id
1 'polypeptide(L)'
;KQIAELLYADVFATGDRNQKRIILQKLGDLLRSQNINIFNEALVREIEAKKLAPVVISDVRYSMEYDFFVSRGFIPVKISIEDSVRFERLLTRDGSYPSIETLNHKSENDICAASGNLFVEVDNNHGFAELEKNTAELIENQIINYKKLVSGNTAETAHQTDCYMKSAVM
;
A
#
# COMPACT_ATOMS: atom_id res chain seq x y z
N LYS A 1 7.30 -11.76 -12.17
CA LYS A 1 6.51 -13.01 -12.38
C LYS A 1 7.12 -13.91 -13.45
N GLN A 2 7.33 -13.43 -14.67
CA GLN A 2 7.94 -14.22 -15.76
C GLN A 2 9.29 -14.86 -15.40
N ILE A 3 10.16 -14.16 -14.66
CA ILE A 3 11.43 -14.73 -14.16
C ILE A 3 11.18 -15.92 -13.21
N ALA A 4 10.20 -15.82 -12.31
CA ALA A 4 9.87 -16.91 -11.40
C ALA A 4 9.27 -18.11 -12.15
N GLU A 5 8.44 -17.86 -13.15
CA GLU A 5 7.87 -18.90 -14.02
C GLU A 5 8.95 -19.60 -14.84
N LEU A 6 9.95 -18.87 -15.31
CA LEU A 6 11.09 -19.44 -16.04
C LEU A 6 11.95 -20.33 -15.14
N LEU A 7 12.22 -19.91 -13.90
CA LEU A 7 13.10 -20.62 -12.96
C LEU A 7 12.40 -21.76 -12.21
N TYR A 8 11.09 -21.69 -12.02
CA TYR A 8 10.29 -22.63 -11.25
C TYR A 8 9.05 -23.09 -12.03
N ALA A 9 9.22 -23.45 -13.30
CA ALA A 9 8.14 -23.79 -14.22
C ALA A 9 7.18 -24.84 -13.65
N ASP A 10 7.70 -25.92 -13.05
CA ASP A 10 6.89 -26.99 -12.46
C ASP A 10 6.03 -26.49 -11.30
N VAL A 11 6.60 -25.67 -10.40
CA VAL A 11 5.85 -25.08 -9.28
C VAL A 11 4.79 -24.11 -9.79
N PHE A 12 5.07 -23.36 -10.85
CA PHE A 12 4.10 -22.45 -11.44
C PHE A 12 2.99 -23.18 -12.21
N ALA A 13 3.27 -24.35 -12.77
CA ALA A 13 2.31 -25.21 -13.45
C ALA A 13 1.39 -25.97 -12.47
N THR A 14 1.95 -26.65 -11.46
CA THR A 14 1.21 -27.60 -10.62
C THR A 14 1.18 -27.25 -9.13
N GLY A 15 2.04 -26.34 -8.68
CA GLY A 15 2.12 -25.94 -7.27
C GLY A 15 0.89 -25.20 -6.77
N ASP A 16 0.65 -25.28 -5.47
CA ASP A 16 -0.43 -24.54 -4.83
C ASP A 16 -0.12 -23.03 -4.75
N ARG A 17 -1.14 -22.25 -4.38
CA ARG A 17 -1.04 -20.79 -4.26
C ARG A 17 0.03 -20.35 -3.26
N ASN A 18 0.21 -21.09 -2.17
CA ASN A 18 1.13 -20.73 -1.08
C ASN A 18 2.58 -20.94 -1.51
N GLN A 19 2.89 -22.04 -2.18
CA GLN A 19 4.21 -22.31 -2.74
C GLN A 19 4.61 -21.23 -3.75
N LYS A 20 3.71 -20.86 -4.67
CA LYS A 20 3.92 -19.77 -5.64
C LYS A 20 4.17 -18.44 -4.93
N ARG A 21 3.41 -18.13 -3.86
CA ARG A 21 3.58 -16.92 -3.06
C ARG A 21 4.97 -16.87 -2.40
N ILE A 22 5.41 -17.96 -1.77
CA ILE A 22 6.71 -18.04 -1.09
C ILE A 22 7.85 -17.79 -2.09
N ILE A 23 7.79 -18.38 -3.28
CA ILE A 23 8.81 -18.16 -4.32
C ILE A 23 8.84 -16.70 -4.77
N LEU A 24 7.67 -16.10 -5.04
CA LEU A 24 7.60 -14.70 -5.45
C LEU A 24 8.10 -13.74 -4.38
N GLN A 25 7.80 -14.03 -3.10
CA GLN A 25 8.30 -13.23 -1.97
C GLN A 25 9.82 -13.32 -1.88
N LYS A 26 10.39 -14.54 -1.87
CA LYS A 26 11.85 -14.74 -1.82
C LYS A 26 12.57 -14.08 -2.99
N LEU A 27 12.01 -14.20 -4.21
CA LEU A 27 12.56 -13.53 -5.39
C LEU A 27 12.49 -12.00 -5.25
N GLY A 28 11.37 -11.50 -4.72
CA GLY A 28 11.19 -10.08 -4.43
C GLY A 28 12.25 -9.55 -3.46
N ASP A 29 12.50 -10.27 -2.37
CA ASP A 29 13.48 -9.91 -1.36
C ASP A 29 14.91 -9.96 -1.92
N LEU A 30 15.23 -10.98 -2.71
CA LEU A 30 16.53 -11.09 -3.38
C LEU A 30 16.78 -9.90 -4.30
N LEU A 31 15.81 -9.52 -5.14
CA LEU A 31 15.95 -8.39 -6.06
C LEU A 31 16.10 -7.07 -5.30
N ARG A 32 15.31 -6.86 -4.24
CA ARG A 32 15.42 -5.69 -3.36
C ARG A 32 16.75 -5.61 -2.62
N SER A 33 17.41 -6.75 -2.34
CA SER A 33 18.75 -6.75 -1.71
C SER A 33 19.83 -6.11 -2.59
N GLN A 34 19.63 -6.12 -3.92
CA GLN A 34 20.60 -5.56 -4.89
C GLN A 34 20.26 -4.11 -5.23
N ASN A 35 18.98 -3.81 -5.46
CA ASN A 35 18.47 -2.46 -5.57
C ASN A 35 17.09 -2.43 -4.91
N ILE A 36 17.00 -1.68 -3.82
CA ILE A 36 15.79 -1.58 -3.02
C ILE A 36 14.60 -1.03 -3.84
N ASN A 37 14.86 -0.15 -4.82
CA ASN A 37 13.86 0.49 -5.68
C ASN A 37 13.64 -0.23 -7.02
N ILE A 38 14.20 -1.42 -7.22
CA ILE A 38 14.20 -2.10 -8.54
C ILE A 38 12.81 -2.19 -9.19
N PHE A 39 11.77 -2.50 -8.41
CA PHE A 39 10.40 -2.61 -8.92
C PHE A 39 9.77 -1.25 -9.21
N ASN A 40 10.01 -0.26 -8.35
CA ASN A 40 9.46 1.09 -8.53
C ASN A 40 10.10 1.78 -9.74
N GLU A 41 11.41 1.62 -9.94
CA GLU A 41 12.11 2.13 -11.11
C GLU A 41 11.64 1.46 -12.40
N ALA A 42 11.42 0.13 -12.39
CA ALA A 42 10.90 -0.57 -13.55
C ALA A 42 9.49 -0.07 -13.91
N LEU A 43 8.65 0.15 -12.90
CA LEU A 43 7.29 0.66 -13.07
C LEU A 43 7.27 2.09 -13.63
N VAL A 44 8.09 3.00 -13.09
CA VAL A 44 8.19 4.38 -13.60
C VAL A 44 8.69 4.39 -15.03
N ARG A 45 9.71 3.59 -15.37
CA ARG A 45 10.19 3.47 -16.75
C ARG A 45 9.09 3.01 -17.70
N GLU A 46 8.24 2.08 -17.27
CA GLU A 46 7.11 1.62 -18.07
C GLU A 46 6.04 2.69 -18.25
N ILE A 47 5.69 3.41 -17.19
CA ILE A 47 4.74 4.54 -17.22
C ILE A 47 5.20 5.61 -18.21
N GLU A 48 6.47 6.01 -18.13
CA GLU A 48 7.06 7.02 -19.00
C GLU A 48 7.12 6.56 -20.46
N ALA A 49 7.63 5.34 -20.70
CA ALA A 49 7.77 4.80 -22.05
C ALA A 49 6.42 4.65 -22.77
N LYS A 50 5.36 4.26 -22.04
CA LYS A 50 4.02 4.08 -22.57
C LYS A 50 3.14 5.33 -22.46
N LYS A 51 3.64 6.42 -21.86
CA LYS A 51 2.90 7.66 -21.60
C LYS A 51 1.56 7.41 -20.90
N LEU A 52 1.56 6.53 -19.89
CA LEU A 52 0.33 6.18 -19.16
C LEU A 52 -0.11 7.37 -18.31
N ALA A 53 -1.35 7.82 -18.50
CA ALA A 53 -1.99 8.81 -17.63
C ALA A 53 -3.53 8.73 -17.77
N PRO A 54 -4.31 8.79 -16.66
CA PRO A 54 -3.87 8.78 -15.26
C PRO A 54 -3.35 7.39 -14.81
N VAL A 55 -2.55 7.36 -13.75
CA VAL A 55 -1.97 6.12 -13.17
C VAL A 55 -2.26 6.07 -11.68
N VAL A 56 -2.72 4.92 -11.20
CA VAL A 56 -2.88 4.61 -9.78
C VAL A 56 -1.94 3.46 -9.40
N ILE A 57 -1.13 3.67 -8.37
CA ILE A 57 -0.27 2.63 -7.80
C ILE A 57 -0.95 2.10 -6.52
N SER A 58 -1.45 0.88 -6.55
CA SER A 58 -2.35 0.37 -5.51
C SER A 58 -1.70 -0.48 -4.42
N ASP A 59 -0.47 -0.96 -4.61
CA ASP A 59 0.19 -1.90 -3.68
C ASP A 59 1.51 -1.32 -3.16
N VAL A 60 1.45 -0.10 -2.60
CA VAL A 60 2.57 0.53 -1.88
C VAL A 60 2.54 0.02 -0.44
N ARG A 61 3.61 -0.65 0.00
CA ARG A 61 3.69 -1.34 1.31
C ARG A 61 4.79 -0.84 2.22
N TYR A 62 5.82 -0.20 1.66
CA TYR A 62 6.97 0.27 2.41
C TYR A 62 7.14 1.79 2.35
N SER A 63 7.62 2.38 3.45
CA SER A 63 7.93 3.82 3.60
C SER A 63 8.82 4.36 2.48
N MET A 64 9.83 3.59 2.11
CA MET A 64 10.69 3.91 0.97
C MET A 64 9.97 3.95 -0.39
N GLU A 65 8.89 3.16 -0.58
CA GLU A 65 8.07 3.19 -1.79
C GLU A 65 7.21 4.46 -1.78
N TYR A 66 6.66 4.83 -0.62
CA TYR A 66 5.99 6.10 -0.41
C TYR A 66 6.89 7.27 -0.82
N ASP A 67 8.10 7.37 -0.25
CA ASP A 67 9.06 8.45 -0.55
C ASP A 67 9.41 8.48 -2.04
N PHE A 68 9.61 7.30 -2.64
CA PHE A 68 9.93 7.17 -4.05
C PHE A 68 8.84 7.75 -4.96
N PHE A 69 7.57 7.48 -4.69
CA PHE A 69 6.46 7.98 -5.52
C PHE A 69 6.10 9.43 -5.20
N VAL A 70 6.09 9.82 -3.92
CA VAL A 70 5.78 11.21 -3.51
C VAL A 70 6.80 12.18 -4.07
N SER A 71 8.10 11.85 -4.03
CA SER A 71 9.16 12.68 -4.66
C SER A 71 9.01 12.84 -6.18
N ARG A 72 8.14 12.05 -6.82
CA ARG A 72 7.81 12.10 -8.26
C ARG A 72 6.44 12.72 -8.54
N GLY A 73 5.82 13.34 -7.53
CA GLY A 73 4.56 14.06 -7.68
C GLY A 73 3.31 13.17 -7.64
N PHE A 74 3.45 11.90 -7.24
CA PHE A 74 2.28 11.09 -6.91
C PHE A 74 1.62 11.61 -5.63
N ILE A 75 0.30 11.46 -5.56
CA ILE A 75 -0.49 11.86 -4.41
C ILE A 75 -0.75 10.60 -3.57
N PRO A 76 -0.24 10.53 -2.33
CA PRO A 76 -0.44 9.38 -1.48
C PRO A 76 -1.87 9.37 -0.91
N VAL A 77 -2.58 8.28 -1.14
CA VAL A 77 -3.94 8.06 -0.64
C VAL A 77 -3.94 6.87 0.30
N LYS A 78 -4.52 7.03 1.48
CA LYS A 78 -4.66 5.96 2.49
C LYS A 78 -6.14 5.66 2.68
N ILE A 79 -6.49 4.37 2.64
CA ILE A 79 -7.82 3.91 2.99
C ILE A 79 -7.82 3.61 4.49
N SER A 80 -8.58 4.38 5.25
CA SER A 80 -8.71 4.25 6.70
C SER A 80 -9.95 3.42 7.04
N ILE A 81 -9.80 2.43 7.91
CA ILE A 81 -10.87 1.56 8.38
C ILE A 81 -10.58 1.20 9.84
N GLU A 82 -11.61 1.23 10.67
CA GLU A 82 -11.55 0.79 12.06
C GLU A 82 -11.29 -0.72 12.14
N ASP A 83 -10.53 -1.12 13.15
CA ASP A 83 -10.15 -2.51 13.35
C ASP A 83 -11.36 -3.44 13.52
N SER A 84 -12.39 -2.98 14.22
CA SER A 84 -13.66 -3.69 14.42
C SER A 84 -14.30 -4.07 13.08
N VAL A 85 -14.49 -3.08 12.20
CA VAL A 85 -15.09 -3.25 10.87
C VAL A 85 -14.19 -4.12 9.98
N ARG A 86 -12.87 -3.88 10.00
CA ARG A 86 -11.90 -4.65 9.21
C ARG A 86 -11.89 -6.13 9.60
N PHE A 87 -11.87 -6.42 10.91
CA PHE A 87 -11.86 -7.80 11.41
C PHE A 87 -13.18 -8.52 11.15
N GLU A 88 -14.31 -7.84 11.27
CA GLU A 88 -15.60 -8.39 10.87
C GLU A 88 -15.60 -8.80 9.39
N ARG A 89 -15.14 -7.91 8.49
CA ARG A 89 -15.05 -8.21 7.04
C ARG A 89 -14.12 -9.37 6.73
N LEU A 90 -12.98 -9.47 7.41
CA LEU A 90 -12.05 -10.59 7.24
C LEU A 90 -12.68 -11.90 7.72
N LEU A 91 -13.36 -11.90 8.87
CA LEU A 91 -14.06 -13.06 9.37
C LEU A 91 -15.17 -13.51 8.41
N THR A 92 -15.97 -12.58 7.87
CA THR A 92 -17.02 -12.89 6.90
C THR A 92 -16.45 -13.47 5.60
N ARG A 93 -15.32 -12.95 5.12
CA ARG A 93 -14.71 -13.38 3.85
C ARG A 93 -13.95 -14.69 3.97
N ASP A 94 -13.12 -14.81 5.00
CA ASP A 94 -12.13 -15.88 5.15
C ASP A 94 -12.53 -16.93 6.19
N GLY A 95 -13.64 -16.73 6.91
CA GLY A 95 -14.10 -17.60 7.98
C GLY A 95 -13.20 -17.63 9.22
N SER A 96 -12.17 -16.79 9.26
CA SER A 96 -11.18 -16.75 10.35
C SER A 96 -10.56 -15.36 10.49
N TYR A 97 -10.02 -15.06 11.67
CA TYR A 97 -9.20 -13.88 11.88
C TYR A 97 -7.78 -14.09 11.34
N PRO A 98 -7.12 -13.03 10.83
CA PRO A 98 -5.71 -13.10 10.47
C PRO A 98 -4.86 -13.44 11.70
N SER A 99 -3.77 -14.18 11.49
CA SER A 99 -2.82 -14.47 12.56
C SER A 99 -2.12 -13.20 13.05
N ILE A 100 -1.68 -13.19 14.31
CA ILE A 100 -0.88 -12.11 14.89
C ILE A 100 0.39 -11.87 14.07
N GLU A 101 1.03 -12.93 13.57
CA GLU A 101 2.20 -12.84 12.70
C GLU A 101 1.89 -12.10 11.39
N THR A 102 0.71 -12.34 10.81
CA THR A 102 0.28 -11.65 9.59
C THR A 102 0.07 -10.16 9.87
N LEU A 103 -0.60 -9.83 10.97
CA LEU A 103 -0.88 -8.44 11.36
C LEU A 103 0.38 -7.64 11.71
N ASN A 104 1.38 -8.31 12.31
CA ASN A 104 2.64 -7.71 12.70
C ASN A 104 3.71 -7.77 11.60
N HIS A 105 3.39 -8.31 10.43
CA HIS A 105 4.34 -8.38 9.34
C HIS A 105 4.76 -6.97 8.91
N LYS A 106 6.07 -6.77 8.62
CA LYS A 106 6.63 -5.44 8.30
C LYS A 106 5.84 -4.72 7.20
N SER A 107 5.43 -5.45 6.16
CA SER A 107 4.70 -4.89 5.03
C SER A 107 3.33 -4.32 5.36
N GLU A 108 2.78 -4.62 6.54
CA GLU A 108 1.47 -4.10 6.96
C GLU A 108 1.60 -2.78 7.76
N ASN A 109 2.77 -2.52 8.35
CA ASN A 109 2.95 -1.42 9.31
C ASN A 109 4.03 -0.39 8.91
N ASP A 110 4.95 -0.72 8.01
CA ASP A 110 6.14 0.10 7.72
C ASP A 110 5.79 1.54 7.29
N ILE A 111 4.81 1.71 6.40
CA ILE A 111 4.36 3.03 5.92
C ILE A 111 3.75 3.86 7.04
N CYS A 112 2.95 3.25 7.90
CA CYS A 112 2.22 3.92 8.97
C CYS A 112 3.13 4.27 10.16
N ALA A 113 4.18 3.48 10.38
CA ALA A 113 5.16 3.70 11.45
C ALA A 113 6.13 4.87 11.16
N ALA A 114 6.32 5.22 9.89
CA ALA A 114 7.17 6.33 9.49
C ALA A 114 6.49 7.67 9.84
N SER A 115 7.02 8.33 10.87
CA SER A 115 6.55 9.64 11.32
C SER A 115 6.74 10.69 10.21
N GLY A 116 5.70 11.49 9.96
CA GLY A 116 5.76 12.60 8.99
C GLY A 116 5.16 12.31 7.61
N ASN A 117 4.73 11.08 7.34
CA ASN A 117 4.01 10.77 6.11
C ASN A 117 2.64 11.44 6.09
N LEU A 118 2.37 12.23 5.05
CA LEU A 118 1.10 12.88 4.80
C LEU A 118 0.29 12.05 3.82
N PHE A 119 -0.95 11.72 4.16
CA PHE A 119 -1.89 11.02 3.30
C PHE A 119 -3.14 11.85 3.09
N VAL A 120 -3.74 11.71 1.92
CA VAL A 120 -5.16 12.00 1.78
C VAL A 120 -5.91 10.74 2.22
N GLU A 121 -6.70 10.85 3.29
CA GLU A 121 -7.41 9.70 3.86
C GLU A 121 -8.81 9.53 3.26
N VAL A 122 -9.17 8.28 3.00
CA VAL A 122 -10.51 7.87 2.55
C VAL A 122 -11.10 6.95 3.61
N ASP A 123 -12.22 7.36 4.19
CA ASP A 123 -12.95 6.55 5.15
C ASP A 123 -13.65 5.36 4.47
N ASN A 124 -13.44 4.16 5.03
CA ASN A 124 -14.03 2.90 4.58
C ASN A 124 -14.69 2.12 5.74
N ASN A 125 -15.17 2.83 6.76
CA ASN A 125 -15.95 2.22 7.84
C ASN A 125 -17.36 1.78 7.40
N HIS A 126 -17.88 2.37 6.33
CA HIS A 126 -19.25 2.20 5.86
C HIS A 126 -19.36 1.22 4.69
N GLY A 127 -20.57 1.08 4.12
CA GLY A 127 -20.83 0.23 2.96
C GLY A 127 -20.23 0.76 1.66
N PHE A 128 -20.30 -0.07 0.61
CA PHE A 128 -19.70 0.21 -0.70
C PHE A 128 -20.15 1.54 -1.32
N ALA A 129 -21.44 1.87 -1.21
CA ALA A 129 -21.99 3.12 -1.76
C ALA A 129 -21.35 4.38 -1.14
N GLU A 130 -21.05 4.36 0.15
CA GLU A 130 -20.39 5.50 0.81
C GLU A 130 -18.91 5.58 0.41
N LEU A 131 -18.24 4.42 0.26
CA LEU A 131 -16.86 4.37 -0.24
C LEU A 131 -16.75 4.95 -1.67
N GLU A 132 -17.70 4.62 -2.55
CA GLU A 132 -17.75 5.19 -3.90
C GLU A 132 -17.91 6.71 -3.86
N LYS A 133 -18.81 7.23 -3.02
CA LYS A 133 -18.99 8.66 -2.81
C LYS A 133 -17.72 9.33 -2.27
N ASN A 134 -17.12 8.78 -1.22
CA ASN A 134 -15.88 9.30 -0.63
C ASN A 134 -14.73 9.31 -1.66
N THR A 135 -14.66 8.30 -2.53
CA THR A 135 -13.65 8.22 -3.60
C THR A 135 -13.89 9.26 -4.70
N ALA A 136 -15.14 9.50 -5.07
CA ALA A 136 -15.48 10.55 -6.04
C ALA A 136 -15.11 11.94 -5.49
N GLU A 137 -15.47 12.23 -4.23
CA GLU A 137 -15.12 13.48 -3.56
C GLU A 137 -13.59 13.69 -3.45
N LEU A 138 -12.83 12.63 -3.18
CA LEU A 138 -11.36 12.65 -3.19
C LEU A 138 -10.82 13.13 -4.55
N ILE A 139 -11.29 12.53 -5.64
CA ILE A 139 -10.83 12.81 -6.99
C ILE A 139 -11.15 14.24 -7.39
N GLU A 140 -12.37 14.70 -7.10
CA GLU A 140 -12.87 16.01 -7.51
C GLU A 140 -12.29 17.15 -6.66
N ASN A 141 -12.23 17.00 -5.33
CA ASN A 141 -12.00 18.12 -4.42
C ASN A 141 -10.65 18.10 -3.73
N GLN A 142 -10.12 16.92 -3.41
CA GLN A 142 -8.94 16.82 -2.53
C GLN A 142 -7.64 16.67 -3.33
N ILE A 143 -7.65 15.98 -4.47
CA ILE A 143 -6.48 15.89 -5.36
C ILE A 143 -6.08 17.26 -5.95
N ILE A 144 -7.06 18.12 -6.26
CA ILE A 144 -6.82 19.48 -6.75
C ILE A 144 -6.26 20.39 -5.65
N ASN A 145 -6.71 20.22 -4.41
CA ASN A 145 -6.28 21.04 -3.27
C ASN A 145 -4.95 20.55 -2.65
N TYR A 146 -4.64 19.24 -2.68
CA TYR A 146 -3.35 18.69 -2.23
C TYR A 146 -2.17 19.36 -2.93
N LYS A 147 -2.28 19.61 -4.24
CA LYS A 147 -1.26 20.32 -5.03
C LYS A 147 -0.99 21.75 -4.53
N LYS A 148 -1.97 22.41 -3.89
CA LYS A 148 -1.83 23.75 -3.29
C LYS A 148 -1.15 23.70 -1.91
N LEU A 149 -1.39 22.65 -1.12
CA LEU A 149 -0.79 22.48 0.21
C LEU A 149 0.72 22.18 0.12
N VAL A 150 1.11 21.30 -0.80
CA VAL A 150 2.53 20.95 -1.02
C VAL A 150 3.34 22.14 -1.55
N SER A 151 2.72 23.08 -2.26
CA SER A 151 3.37 24.32 -2.72
C SER A 151 3.42 25.43 -1.65
N GLY A 152 2.67 25.31 -0.55
CA GLY A 152 2.64 26.28 0.56
C GLY A 152 3.41 25.87 1.82
N ASN A 153 3.63 24.58 2.06
CA ASN A 153 4.20 24.05 3.32
C ASN A 153 5.73 23.91 3.34
N THR A 154 6.47 24.94 2.91
CA THR A 154 7.86 25.15 3.39
C THR A 154 7.92 25.56 4.87
N ALA A 155 6.83 25.52 5.63
CA ALA A 155 6.81 25.76 7.07
C ALA A 155 5.67 24.99 7.77
N GLU A 156 6.04 24.14 8.73
CA GLU A 156 5.30 23.70 9.96
C GLU A 156 3.84 23.17 9.82
N THR A 157 3.36 22.08 10.41
CA THR A 157 3.70 21.29 11.62
C THR A 157 3.08 19.88 11.47
N ALA A 158 3.72 18.87 12.06
CA ALA A 158 3.27 17.48 12.04
C ALA A 158 2.12 17.22 13.03
N HIS A 159 0.99 16.72 12.54
CA HIS A 159 -0.01 16.08 13.39
C HIS A 159 0.32 14.60 13.55
N GLN A 160 0.40 14.18 14.81
CA GLN A 160 0.64 12.81 15.25
C GLN A 160 -0.64 12.00 15.05
N THR A 161 -0.60 10.94 14.25
CA THR A 161 -1.71 9.99 14.10
C THR A 161 -1.31 8.68 14.76
N ASP A 162 -2.07 8.27 15.78
CA ASP A 162 -1.88 6.99 16.46
C ASP A 162 -2.04 5.83 15.48
N CYS A 163 -1.01 4.98 15.41
CA CYS A 163 -1.06 3.68 14.76
C CYS A 163 -0.60 2.62 15.77
N TYR A 164 -1.44 1.59 15.94
CA TYR A 164 -1.25 0.39 16.78
C TYR A 164 -0.44 0.57 18.06
N MET A 165 -1.06 1.18 19.07
CA MET A 165 -0.64 1.03 20.46
C MET A 165 -1.47 -0.04 21.17
N LYS A 166 -0.80 -1.17 21.43
CA LYS A 166 -1.03 -2.17 22.49
C LYS A 166 -2.42 -2.21 23.13
N SER A 167 -3.25 -3.16 22.69
CA SER A 167 -4.29 -3.75 23.53
C SER A 167 -4.35 -5.26 23.31
N ALA A 168 -3.24 -5.93 23.61
CA ALA A 168 -3.25 -7.33 24.01
C ALA A 168 -2.85 -7.42 25.49
N VAL A 169 -3.72 -6.91 26.37
CA VAL A 169 -3.75 -7.26 27.79
C VAL A 169 -5.22 -7.32 28.21
N MET A 170 -5.87 -8.47 28.00
CA MET A 170 -6.40 -9.37 29.03
C MET A 170 -7.12 -10.54 28.37
#